data_AF-A0A8J7IE96-F1
#
_entry.id   AF-A0A8J7IE96-F1
#
_cell.length_a   1.000
_cell.length_b   1.000
_cell.length_c   1.000
_cell.angle_alpha   90.00
_cell.angle_beta   90.00
_cell.angle_gamma   90.00
#
_symmetry.space_group_name_H-M   'P 1'
#
loop_
_entity.id
_entity.type
_entity.pdbx_description
1 polymer ?
#
loop_
_entity_poly.entity_id
_entity_poly.type
_entity_poly.pdbx_seq_one_letter_code
_entity_poly.pdbx_strand_id
1 'polypeptide(L)'
;MDWSALFPTLVGGGISLATTVVMFGVAQKIEKNKRTEELKRVQALAAYTGFNKLLKTANFTLSLKRHIDGELQRAKIAGLSTDYRALRVRQMVGASPMIEDVQTTELIFLTGREGVSLLNEIWEIQERARGNHAAMEKFNELRSQHDEFLHSRIEKVELVDSSVAGFSLEGDDAKLAHMKIAAMDSVLDSLIAHLEEDSETIKSVAERFSELARAEFGNYFPSISPEWKD
;
A
#
# COMPACT_ATOMS: atom_id res chain seq x y z
N MET A 1 1.79 -64.18 -54.73
CA MET A 1 1.96 -63.04 -53.81
C MET A 1 0.66 -62.27 -53.85
N ASP A 2 -0.15 -62.38 -52.80
CA ASP A 2 -1.48 -61.76 -52.74
C ASP A 2 -1.34 -60.25 -52.52
N TRP A 3 -1.22 -59.52 -53.62
CA TRP A 3 -1.23 -58.06 -53.66
C TRP A 3 -2.52 -57.47 -53.07
N SER A 4 -3.60 -58.25 -53.06
CA SER A 4 -4.90 -57.93 -52.45
C SER A 4 -4.82 -57.78 -50.92
N ALA A 5 -3.89 -58.46 -50.24
CA ALA A 5 -3.71 -58.38 -48.79
C ALA A 5 -2.68 -57.30 -48.38
N LEU A 6 -1.69 -57.00 -49.23
CA LEU A 6 -0.64 -56.01 -48.96
C LEU A 6 -1.12 -54.55 -49.13
N PHE A 7 -2.03 -54.30 -50.08
CA PHE A 7 -2.53 -52.95 -50.36
C PHE A 7 -3.37 -52.35 -49.21
N PRO A 8 -4.31 -53.07 -48.58
CA PRO A 8 -5.05 -52.57 -47.42
C PRO A 8 -4.15 -52.28 -46.21
N THR A 9 -3.11 -53.08 -46.00
CA THR A 9 -2.14 -52.87 -44.90
C THR A 9 -1.28 -51.64 -45.13
N LEU A 10 -0.84 -51.38 -46.36
CA LEU A 10 -0.09 -50.16 -46.73
C LEU A 10 -0.96 -48.91 -46.62
N VAL A 11 -2.21 -48.96 -47.10
CA VAL A 11 -3.16 -47.84 -47.00
C VAL A 11 -3.56 -47.59 -45.54
N GLY A 12 -3.83 -48.65 -44.76
CA GLY A 12 -4.14 -48.55 -43.34
C GLY A 12 -2.96 -48.00 -42.51
N GLY A 13 -1.73 -48.44 -42.81
CA GLY A 13 -0.51 -47.91 -42.20
C GLY A 13 -0.26 -46.44 -42.55
N GLY A 14 -0.50 -46.04 -43.80
CA GLY A 14 -0.40 -44.65 -44.26
C GLY A 14 -1.43 -43.73 -43.58
N ILE A 15 -2.69 -44.17 -43.47
CA ILE A 15 -3.75 -43.45 -42.75
C ILE A 15 -3.40 -43.34 -41.27
N SER A 16 -2.95 -44.43 -40.63
CA SER A 16 -2.55 -44.41 -39.23
C SER A 16 -1.40 -43.43 -38.94
N LEU A 17 -0.38 -43.39 -39.81
CA LEU A 17 0.72 -42.43 -39.70
C LEU A 17 0.23 -40.98 -39.91
N ALA A 18 -0.60 -40.73 -40.91
CA ALA A 18 -1.17 -39.40 -41.15
C ALA A 18 -2.04 -38.93 -39.96
N THR A 19 -2.90 -39.80 -39.43
CA THR A 19 -3.70 -39.52 -38.23
C THR A 19 -2.81 -39.24 -37.02
N THR A 20 -1.73 -40.00 -36.84
CA THR A 20 -0.78 -39.80 -35.73
C THR A 20 -0.09 -38.44 -35.83
N VAL A 21 0.35 -38.03 -37.02
CA VAL A 21 0.99 -36.72 -37.23
C VAL A 21 0.02 -35.58 -36.95
N VAL A 22 -1.23 -35.68 -37.43
CA VAL A 22 -2.27 -34.67 -37.16
C VAL A 22 -2.58 -34.60 -35.66
N MET A 23 -2.77 -35.74 -35.01
CA MET A 23 -3.03 -35.80 -33.56
C MET A 23 -1.87 -35.25 -32.74
N PHE A 24 -0.62 -35.52 -33.13
CA PHE A 24 0.55 -34.97 -32.46
C PHE A 24 0.64 -33.45 -32.61
N GLY A 25 0.37 -32.91 -33.80
CA GLY A 25 0.32 -31.46 -34.03
C GLY A 25 -0.79 -30.77 -33.22
N VAL A 26 -1.98 -31.39 -33.15
CA VAL A 26 -3.08 -30.90 -32.31
C VAL A 26 -2.74 -30.98 -30.82
N ALA A 27 -2.15 -32.09 -30.37
CA ALA A 27 -1.72 -32.27 -28.98
C ALA A 27 -0.67 -31.23 -28.57
N GLN A 28 0.34 -30.97 -29.41
CA GLN A 28 1.32 -29.91 -29.16
C GLN A 28 0.68 -28.52 -29.09
N LYS A 29 -0.28 -28.22 -29.96
CA LYS A 29 -1.00 -26.93 -29.94
C LYS A 29 -1.83 -26.78 -28.67
N ILE A 30 -2.55 -27.83 -28.26
CA ILE A 30 -3.32 -27.84 -27.01
C ILE A 30 -2.39 -27.66 -25.81
N GLU A 31 -1.27 -28.38 -25.77
CA GLU A 31 -0.29 -28.28 -24.67
C GLU A 31 0.36 -26.89 -24.61
N LYS A 32 0.72 -26.31 -25.76
CA LYS A 32 1.25 -24.94 -25.83
C LYS A 32 0.22 -23.91 -25.35
N ASN A 33 -1.05 -24.06 -25.75
CA ASN A 33 -2.12 -23.19 -25.29
C ASN A 33 -2.32 -23.32 -23.78
N LYS A 34 -2.35 -24.55 -23.26
CA LYS A 34 -2.47 -24.85 -21.83
C LYS A 34 -1.33 -24.22 -21.02
N ARG A 35 -0.08 -24.37 -21.47
CA ARG A 35 1.08 -23.74 -20.82
C ARG A 35 1.00 -22.22 -20.82
N THR A 36 0.59 -21.62 -21.95
CA THR A 36 0.39 -20.17 -22.04
C THR A 36 -0.70 -19.69 -21.07
N GLU A 37 -1.80 -20.44 -20.97
CA GLU A 37 -2.91 -20.13 -20.06
C GLU A 37 -2.48 -20.26 -18.59
N GLU A 38 -1.74 -21.32 -18.24
CA GLU A 38 -1.18 -21.52 -16.90
C GLU A 38 -0.23 -20.38 -16.53
N LEU A 39 0.67 -19.99 -17.44
CA LEU A 39 1.57 -18.85 -17.21
C LEU A 39 0.80 -17.55 -16.99
N LYS A 40 -0.22 -17.29 -17.82
CA LYS A 40 -1.07 -16.10 -17.68
C LYS A 40 -1.80 -16.07 -16.33
N ARG A 41 -2.30 -17.23 -15.87
CA ARG A 41 -2.95 -17.35 -14.56
C ARG A 41 -1.98 -17.10 -13.40
N VAL A 42 -0.75 -17.61 -13.49
CA VAL A 42 0.29 -17.38 -12.48
C VAL A 42 0.68 -15.90 -12.42
N GLN A 43 0.84 -15.25 -13.58
CA GLN A 43 1.14 -13.82 -13.65
C GLN A 43 -0.02 -12.96 -13.12
N ALA A 44 -1.28 -13.31 -13.42
CA ALA A 44 -2.44 -12.62 -12.88
C ALA A 44 -2.52 -12.72 -11.35
N LEU A 45 -2.19 -13.90 -10.78
CA LEU A 45 -2.11 -14.08 -9.33
C LEU A 45 -1.02 -13.18 -8.72
N ALA A 46 0.17 -13.14 -9.33
CA ALA A 46 1.26 -12.29 -8.86
C ALA A 46 0.89 -10.79 -8.92
N ALA A 47 0.27 -10.35 -10.02
CA ALA A 47 -0.24 -8.99 -10.15
C ALA A 47 -1.31 -8.67 -9.09
N TYR A 48 -2.19 -9.63 -8.76
CA TYR A 48 -3.17 -9.47 -7.70
C TYR A 48 -2.52 -9.38 -6.31
N THR A 49 -1.46 -10.14 -6.04
CA THR A 49 -0.68 -10.00 -4.81
C THR A 49 -0.04 -8.60 -4.72
N GLY A 50 0.57 -8.12 -5.81
CA GLY A 50 1.11 -6.76 -5.89
C GLY A 50 0.04 -5.68 -5.65
N PHE A 51 -1.14 -5.84 -6.27
CA PHE A 51 -2.27 -4.94 -6.05
C PHE A 51 -2.71 -4.88 -4.59
N ASN A 52 -2.78 -6.02 -3.89
CA ASN A 52 -3.15 -6.05 -2.47
C ASN A 52 -2.13 -5.33 -1.58
N LYS A 53 -0.83 -5.43 -1.89
CA LYS A 53 0.22 -4.69 -1.18
C LYS A 53 0.10 -3.18 -1.41
N LEU A 54 -0.20 -2.78 -2.64
CA LEU A 54 -0.48 -1.38 -2.97
C LEU A 54 -1.72 -0.87 -2.23
N LEU A 55 -2.80 -1.67 -2.16
CA LEU A 55 -3.99 -1.32 -1.38
C LEU A 55 -3.72 -1.22 0.13
N LYS A 56 -2.88 -2.10 0.69
CA LYS A 56 -2.44 -1.97 2.09
C LYS A 56 -1.70 -0.66 2.33
N THR A 57 -0.83 -0.28 1.39
CA THR A 57 -0.10 1.01 1.43
C THR A 57 -1.06 2.18 1.36
N ALA A 58 -2.04 2.14 0.45
CA ALA A 58 -3.11 3.13 0.32
C ALA A 58 -3.91 3.28 1.61
N ASN A 59 -4.33 2.15 2.18
CA ASN A 59 -5.10 2.13 3.42
C ASN A 59 -4.30 2.66 4.61
N PHE A 60 -2.99 2.40 4.68
CA PHE A 60 -2.12 2.98 5.69
C PHE A 60 -2.10 4.51 5.59
N THR A 61 -1.76 5.06 4.43
CA THR A 61 -1.69 6.51 4.20
C THR A 61 -3.03 7.19 4.51
N LEU A 62 -4.14 6.66 3.97
CA LEU A 62 -5.46 7.24 4.19
C LEU A 62 -5.93 7.12 5.65
N SER A 63 -5.64 6.00 6.32
CA SER A 63 -6.01 5.83 7.73
C SER A 63 -5.21 6.76 8.64
N LEU A 64 -3.92 6.96 8.35
CA LEU A 64 -3.07 7.88 9.09
C LEU A 64 -3.57 9.32 8.95
N LYS A 65 -3.91 9.74 7.72
CA LYS A 65 -4.52 11.06 7.47
C LYS A 65 -5.82 11.24 8.26
N ARG A 66 -6.76 10.30 8.14
CA ARG A 66 -8.05 10.38 8.88
C ARG A 66 -7.85 10.42 10.38
N HIS A 67 -6.85 9.71 10.90
CA HIS A 67 -6.56 9.73 12.33
C HIS A 67 -6.14 11.13 12.79
N ILE A 68 -5.18 11.74 12.09
CA ILE A 68 -4.69 13.10 12.39
C ILE A 68 -5.81 14.13 12.24
N ASP A 69 -6.53 14.11 11.11
CA ASP A 69 -7.63 15.03 10.84
C ASP A 69 -8.74 14.91 11.91
N GLY A 70 -9.05 13.68 12.31
CA GLY A 70 -10.02 13.39 13.36
C GLY A 70 -9.60 13.92 14.74
N GLU A 71 -8.32 13.82 15.11
CA GLU A 71 -7.79 14.40 16.36
C GLU A 71 -7.83 15.93 16.33
N LEU A 72 -7.41 16.54 15.22
CA LEU A 72 -7.46 18.00 15.05
C LEU A 72 -8.90 18.54 15.11
N GLN A 73 -9.85 17.84 14.48
CA GLN A 73 -11.26 18.20 14.52
C GLN A 73 -11.84 18.03 15.94
N ARG A 74 -11.52 16.94 16.64
CA ARG A 74 -11.92 16.73 18.05
C ARG A 74 -11.42 17.85 18.93
N ALA A 75 -10.15 18.25 18.78
CA ALA A 75 -9.56 19.34 19.55
C ALA A 75 -10.24 20.70 19.27
N LYS A 76 -10.61 20.96 18.00
CA LYS A 76 -11.37 22.15 17.61
C LYS A 76 -12.74 22.18 18.27
N ILE A 77 -13.46 21.05 18.29
CA ILE A 77 -14.79 20.92 18.93
C ILE A 77 -14.68 21.11 20.45
N ALA A 78 -13.63 20.57 21.06
CA ALA A 78 -13.36 20.71 22.49
C ALA A 78 -12.91 22.13 22.91
N GLY A 79 -12.76 23.06 21.96
CA GLY A 79 -12.33 24.43 22.25
C GLY A 79 -10.87 24.54 22.68
N LEU A 80 -10.02 23.56 22.36
CA LEU A 80 -8.60 23.57 22.70
C LEU A 80 -7.86 24.60 21.83
N SER A 81 -7.79 25.84 22.30
CA SER A 81 -7.09 26.96 21.66
C SER A 81 -5.60 26.96 22.02
N THR A 82 -4.86 25.94 21.58
CA THR A 82 -3.40 25.97 21.57
C THR A 82 -2.90 26.36 20.18
N ASP A 83 -1.84 27.16 20.08
CA ASP A 83 -1.23 27.49 18.79
C ASP A 83 -0.53 26.27 18.16
N TYR A 84 -0.19 25.27 18.96
CA TYR A 84 0.57 24.09 18.53
C TYR A 84 -0.36 22.92 18.17
N ARG A 85 -0.33 22.51 16.90
CA ARG A 85 -1.12 21.37 16.39
C ARG A 85 -0.66 20.07 17.03
N ALA A 86 0.65 19.92 17.26
CA ALA A 86 1.23 18.75 17.92
C ALA A 86 0.57 18.41 19.27
N LEU A 87 0.16 19.40 20.06
CA LEU A 87 -0.49 19.15 21.36
C LEU A 87 -1.91 18.61 21.24
N ARG A 88 -2.57 18.86 20.10
CA ARG A 88 -3.94 18.41 19.79
C ARG A 88 -4.02 16.99 19.26
N VAL A 89 -2.90 16.44 18.80
CA VAL A 89 -2.82 15.09 18.24
C VAL A 89 -2.21 14.16 19.28
N ARG A 90 -2.94 13.09 19.63
CA ARG A 90 -2.45 12.02 20.50
C ARG A 90 -1.44 11.12 19.78
N GLN A 91 -0.75 10.28 20.54
CA GLN A 91 0.09 9.24 19.96
C GLN A 91 -0.69 8.38 18.97
N MET A 92 -0.08 8.14 17.81
CA MET A 92 -0.70 7.41 16.71
C MET A 92 -0.46 5.92 16.92
N VAL A 93 -1.42 5.23 17.55
CA VAL A 93 -1.34 3.80 17.91
C VAL A 93 -2.07 2.95 16.87
N GLY A 94 -1.48 1.80 16.51
CA GLY A 94 -2.11 0.80 15.63
C GLY A 94 -1.96 1.06 14.13
N ALA A 95 -1.23 2.09 13.74
CA ALA A 95 -0.95 2.43 12.34
C ALA A 95 0.25 1.66 11.76
N SER A 96 0.53 0.42 12.20
CA SER A 96 1.65 -0.36 11.65
C SER A 96 1.17 -1.63 10.93
N PRO A 97 0.59 -1.52 9.73
CA PRO A 97 0.81 -2.55 8.73
C PRO A 97 2.26 -2.37 8.23
N MET A 98 3.09 -3.39 8.38
CA MET A 98 4.38 -3.45 7.71
C MET A 98 4.14 -3.17 6.22
N ILE A 99 4.69 -2.07 5.69
CA ILE A 99 4.57 -1.73 4.28
C ILE A 99 5.33 -2.82 3.52
N GLU A 100 4.59 -3.68 2.83
CA GLU A 100 5.14 -4.78 2.06
C GLU A 100 5.58 -4.28 0.68
N ASP A 101 6.84 -4.52 0.32
CA ASP A 101 7.35 -4.18 -1.00
C ASP A 101 6.69 -5.00 -2.10
N VAL A 102 6.36 -4.30 -3.19
CA VAL A 102 5.82 -4.95 -4.38
C VAL A 102 7.02 -5.46 -5.17
N GLN A 103 7.06 -6.76 -5.40
CA GLN A 103 8.19 -7.42 -6.03
C GLN A 103 8.14 -7.24 -7.55
N THR A 104 9.30 -7.26 -8.20
CA THR A 104 9.40 -7.17 -9.67
C THR A 104 8.57 -8.25 -10.37
N THR A 105 8.47 -9.45 -9.80
CA THR A 105 7.64 -10.55 -10.33
C THR A 105 6.14 -10.23 -10.32
N GLU A 106 5.69 -9.37 -9.40
CA GLU A 106 4.30 -8.90 -9.28
C GLU A 106 4.02 -7.73 -10.26
N LEU A 107 5.07 -7.07 -10.75
CA LEU A 107 5.00 -5.92 -11.66
C LEU A 107 5.42 -6.26 -13.10
N ILE A 108 5.75 -7.51 -13.40
CA ILE A 108 6.35 -7.89 -14.70
C ILE A 108 5.46 -7.52 -15.90
N PHE A 109 4.15 -7.46 -15.71
CA PHE A 109 3.21 -7.06 -16.75
C PHE A 109 3.27 -5.56 -17.09
N LEU A 110 3.84 -4.73 -16.21
CA LEU A 110 4.03 -3.30 -16.41
C LEU A 110 5.28 -2.95 -17.23
N THR A 111 6.06 -3.93 -17.71
CA THR A 111 7.30 -3.63 -18.46
C THR A 111 7.07 -3.07 -19.87
N GLY A 112 5.82 -2.92 -20.31
CA GLY A 112 5.46 -2.25 -21.57
C GLY A 112 5.55 -0.72 -21.48
N ARG A 113 5.52 -0.02 -22.63
CA ARG A 113 5.70 1.46 -22.71
C ARG A 113 4.76 2.26 -21.78
N GLU A 114 3.52 1.83 -21.62
CA GLU A 114 2.53 2.53 -20.77
C GLU A 114 2.66 2.17 -19.28
N GLY A 115 3.28 1.03 -18.95
CA GLY A 115 3.40 0.55 -17.57
C GLY A 115 4.65 1.05 -16.83
N VAL A 116 5.69 1.53 -17.53
CA VAL A 116 6.93 2.01 -16.89
C VAL A 116 6.70 3.25 -16.03
N SER A 117 5.85 4.19 -16.46
CA SER A 117 5.50 5.36 -15.63
C SER A 117 4.81 4.91 -14.34
N LEU A 118 3.84 4.01 -14.46
CA LEU A 118 3.10 3.50 -13.30
C LEU A 118 4.02 2.74 -12.34
N LEU A 119 4.99 1.99 -12.86
CA LEU A 119 5.98 1.29 -12.05
C LEU A 119 6.83 2.24 -11.21
N ASN A 120 7.27 3.38 -11.77
CA ASN A 120 7.98 4.41 -11.01
C ASN A 120 7.07 5.04 -9.93
N GLU A 121 5.83 5.37 -10.29
CA GLU A 121 4.86 5.95 -9.36
C GLU A 121 4.56 5.02 -8.17
N ILE A 122 4.48 3.69 -8.41
CA ILE A 122 4.33 2.69 -7.34
C ILE A 122 5.51 2.72 -6.39
N TRP A 123 6.75 2.74 -6.91
CA TRP A 123 7.94 2.78 -6.07
C TRP A 123 8.05 4.07 -5.27
N GLU A 124 7.72 5.22 -5.88
CA GLU A 124 7.67 6.51 -5.20
C GLU A 124 6.66 6.48 -4.05
N ILE A 125 5.45 5.95 -4.29
CA ILE A 125 4.42 5.78 -3.25
C ILE A 125 4.93 4.90 -2.09
N GLN A 126 5.62 3.78 -2.39
CA GLN A 126 6.12 2.90 -1.34
C GLN A 126 7.20 3.57 -0.51
N GLU A 127 8.09 4.33 -1.14
CA GLU A 127 9.12 5.09 -0.45
C GLU A 127 8.53 6.21 0.42
N ARG A 128 7.56 6.96 -0.12
CA ARG A 128 6.86 8.00 0.63
C ARG A 128 6.07 7.43 1.80
N ALA A 129 5.40 6.29 1.61
CA ALA A 129 4.70 5.61 2.69
C ALA A 129 5.67 5.17 3.81
N ARG A 130 6.88 4.68 3.47
CA ARG A 130 7.94 4.42 4.46
C ARG A 130 8.36 5.70 5.19
N GLY A 131 8.53 6.80 4.46
CA GLY A 131 8.82 8.12 5.03
C GLY A 131 7.74 8.57 6.02
N ASN A 132 6.46 8.39 5.66
CA ASN A 132 5.31 8.73 6.50
C ASN A 132 5.28 7.86 7.77
N HIS A 133 5.59 6.56 7.66
CA HIS A 133 5.71 5.68 8.81
C HIS A 133 6.86 6.12 9.75
N ALA A 134 8.04 6.43 9.20
CA ALA A 134 9.16 6.90 10.00
C ALA A 134 8.88 8.25 10.69
N ALA A 135 8.20 9.17 10.00
CA ALA A 135 7.78 10.45 10.59
C ALA A 135 6.76 10.25 11.72
N MET A 136 5.80 9.34 11.54
CA MET A 136 4.85 8.94 12.59
C MET A 136 5.56 8.36 13.81
N GLU A 137 6.51 7.43 13.62
CA GLU A 137 7.31 6.87 14.72
C GLU A 137 8.10 7.96 15.44
N LYS A 138 8.70 8.89 14.68
CA LYS A 138 9.44 10.00 15.27
C LYS A 138 8.54 10.95 16.07
N PHE A 139 7.34 11.23 15.58
CA PHE A 139 6.36 12.01 16.32
C PHE A 139 5.99 11.33 17.64
N ASN A 140 5.70 10.02 17.61
CA ASN A 140 5.37 9.25 18.81
C ASN A 140 6.53 9.23 19.82
N GLU A 141 7.78 9.08 19.34
CA GLU A 141 8.98 9.16 20.18
C GLU A 141 9.11 10.52 20.86
N LEU A 142 9.02 11.62 20.09
CA LEU A 142 9.09 12.98 20.61
C LEU A 142 7.95 13.26 21.61
N ARG A 143 6.76 12.71 21.35
CA ARG A 143 5.62 12.84 22.26
C ARG A 143 5.88 12.14 23.58
N SER A 144 6.36 10.89 23.57
CA SER A 144 6.76 10.18 24.79
C SER A 144 7.81 10.97 25.57
N GLN A 145 8.85 11.48 24.89
CA GLN A 145 9.90 12.29 25.52
C GLN A 145 9.40 13.64 26.07
N HIS A 146 8.33 14.19 25.52
CA HIS A 146 7.68 15.38 26.03
C HIS A 146 6.84 15.04 27.26
N ASP A 147 6.05 13.98 27.19
CA ASP A 147 5.22 13.52 28.30
C ASP A 147 6.09 13.12 29.50
N GLU A 148 7.18 12.37 29.29
CA GLU A 148 8.18 12.04 30.33
C GLU A 148 8.83 13.29 30.94
N PHE A 149 9.20 14.26 30.09
CA PHE A 149 9.76 15.53 30.54
C PHE A 149 8.78 16.26 31.47
N LEU A 150 7.52 16.39 31.05
CA LEU A 150 6.47 16.98 31.89
C LEU A 150 6.35 16.23 33.21
N HIS A 151 6.20 14.89 33.19
CA HIS A 151 6.09 14.08 34.40
C HIS A 151 7.26 14.27 35.38
N SER A 152 8.49 14.41 34.87
CA SER A 152 9.68 14.62 35.70
C SER A 152 9.79 16.02 36.33
N ARG A 153 9.00 16.98 35.84
CA ARG A 153 9.01 18.40 36.25
C ARG A 153 7.73 18.85 36.95
N ILE A 154 6.75 17.96 37.09
CA ILE A 154 5.57 18.22 37.90
C ILE A 154 5.97 18.25 39.37
N GLU A 155 6.22 19.44 39.91
CA GLU A 155 6.41 19.65 41.35
C GLU A 155 5.07 19.86 42.08
N LYS A 156 4.05 20.40 41.38
CA LYS A 156 2.68 20.56 41.88
C LYS A 156 1.67 20.37 40.74
N VAL A 157 0.67 19.52 40.97
CA VAL A 157 -0.54 19.42 40.16
C VAL A 157 -1.55 20.39 40.76
N GLU A 158 -1.85 21.50 40.08
CA GLU A 158 -3.01 22.30 40.46
C GLU A 158 -4.24 21.72 39.76
N LEU A 159 -5.18 21.19 40.54
CA LEU A 159 -6.51 20.84 40.05
C LEU A 159 -7.24 22.15 39.77
N VAL A 160 -7.27 22.54 38.49
CA VAL A 160 -7.94 23.76 38.01
C VAL A 160 -9.46 23.59 38.07
N ASP A 161 -9.91 22.35 37.91
CA ASP A 161 -11.27 21.91 38.20
C ASP A 161 -11.22 20.39 38.46
N SER A 162 -12.27 19.79 39.04
CA SER A 162 -12.33 18.37 39.48
C SER A 162 -11.97 17.28 38.44
N SER A 163 -11.59 17.66 37.21
CA SER A 163 -11.17 16.80 36.11
C SER A 163 -9.96 17.31 35.29
N VAL A 164 -9.38 18.48 35.60
CA VAL A 164 -8.31 19.10 34.79
C VAL A 164 -7.14 19.51 35.68
N ALA A 165 -5.99 18.88 35.44
CA ALA A 165 -4.71 19.26 36.02
C ALA A 165 -4.04 20.34 35.14
N GLY A 166 -3.78 21.49 35.72
CA GLY A 166 -2.97 22.55 35.13
C GLY A 166 -1.53 22.46 35.63
N PHE A 167 -0.57 22.63 34.71
CA PHE A 167 0.85 22.71 35.02
C PHE A 167 1.43 23.97 34.40
N SER A 168 2.06 24.82 35.20
CA SER A 168 2.89 25.91 34.70
C SER A 168 4.37 25.50 34.81
N LEU A 169 5.09 25.67 33.71
CA LEU A 169 6.55 25.60 33.70
C LEU A 169 7.10 27.02 33.67
N GLU A 170 8.19 27.26 34.39
CA GLU A 170 8.86 28.56 34.42
C GLU A 170 10.33 28.44 33.99
N GLY A 171 10.95 29.56 33.64
CA GLY A 171 12.38 29.64 33.36
C GLY A 171 12.83 28.75 32.19
N ASP A 172 13.90 27.97 32.42
CA ASP A 172 14.52 27.14 31.38
C ASP A 172 13.70 25.88 31.06
N ASP A 173 12.91 25.36 31.99
CA ASP A 173 12.03 24.21 31.74
C ASP A 173 10.91 24.58 30.76
N ALA A 174 10.36 25.81 30.84
CA ALA A 174 9.40 26.31 29.87
C ALA A 174 10.00 26.39 28.46
N LYS A 175 11.24 26.88 28.33
CA LYS A 175 11.94 26.94 27.04
C LYS A 175 12.15 25.55 26.46
N LEU A 176 12.58 24.58 27.28
CA LEU A 176 12.78 23.20 26.86
C LEU A 176 11.47 22.53 26.42
N ALA A 177 10.36 22.78 27.13
CA ALA A 177 9.04 22.33 26.72
C ALA A 177 8.65 22.91 25.36
N HIS A 178 8.82 24.22 25.15
CA HIS A 178 8.54 24.86 23.86
C HIS A 178 9.40 24.30 22.73
N MET A 179 10.69 24.06 22.96
CA MET A 179 11.57 23.43 21.96
C MET A 179 11.10 22.03 21.57
N LYS A 180 10.69 21.21 22.56
CA LYS A 180 10.13 19.88 22.31
C LYS A 180 8.83 19.96 21.52
N ILE A 181 7.93 20.90 21.86
CA ILE A 181 6.69 21.12 21.14
C ILE A 181 6.95 21.55 19.70
N ALA A 182 7.87 22.49 19.47
CA ALA A 182 8.24 22.93 18.12
C ALA A 182 8.80 21.78 17.27
N ALA A 183 9.62 20.90 17.86
CA ALA A 183 10.12 19.71 17.17
C ALA A 183 8.97 18.74 16.79
N MET A 184 8.02 18.51 17.70
CA MET A 184 6.82 17.71 17.39
C MET A 184 5.98 18.33 16.27
N ASP A 185 5.77 19.64 16.32
CA ASP A 185 4.94 20.38 15.35
C ASP A 185 5.59 20.36 13.96
N SER A 186 6.91 20.52 13.87
CA SER A 186 7.64 20.42 12.62
C SER A 186 7.51 19.03 11.96
N VAL A 187 7.59 17.95 12.75
CA VAL A 187 7.42 16.59 12.23
C VAL A 187 5.97 16.35 11.81
N LEU A 188 5.00 16.79 12.63
CA LEU A 188 3.58 16.64 12.34
C LEU A 188 3.17 17.42 11.09
N ASP A 189 3.63 18.66 10.92
CA ASP A 189 3.32 19.48 9.76
C ASP A 189 3.90 18.88 8.47
N SER A 190 5.14 18.37 8.52
CA SER A 190 5.73 17.64 7.38
C SER A 190 4.93 16.39 7.05
N LEU A 191 4.48 15.64 8.07
CA LEU A 191 3.67 14.44 7.86
C LEU A 191 2.31 14.78 7.25
N ILE A 192 1.62 15.82 7.74
CA ILE A 192 0.33 16.27 7.19
C ILE A 192 0.50 16.67 5.71
N ALA A 193 1.54 17.44 5.38
CA ALA A 193 1.79 17.87 4.01
C ALA A 193 2.00 16.68 3.05
N HIS A 194 2.80 15.69 3.45
CA HIS A 194 3.00 14.49 2.63
C HIS A 194 1.72 13.66 2.50
N LEU A 195 0.96 13.50 3.58
CA LEU A 195 -0.31 12.75 3.56
C LEU A 195 -1.37 13.40 2.67
N GLU A 196 -1.40 14.73 2.60
CA GLU A 196 -2.28 15.46 1.69
C GLU A 196 -1.91 15.17 0.23
N GLU A 197 -0.64 15.31 -0.14
CA GLU A 197 -0.14 15.02 -1.50
C GLU A 197 -0.34 13.55 -1.90
N ASP A 198 -0.01 12.63 -1.00
CA ASP A 198 -0.03 11.20 -1.27
C ASP A 198 -1.44 10.62 -1.35
N SER A 199 -2.42 11.24 -0.67
CA SER A 199 -3.78 10.70 -0.58
C SER A 199 -4.50 10.63 -1.93
N GLU A 200 -4.29 11.59 -2.83
CA GLU A 200 -4.89 11.56 -4.17
C GLU A 200 -4.05 10.70 -5.13
N THR A 201 -2.73 10.85 -5.05
CA THR A 201 -1.77 10.13 -5.90
C THR A 201 -1.93 8.61 -5.73
N ILE A 202 -2.04 8.14 -4.49
CA ILE A 202 -2.13 6.70 -4.20
C ILE A 202 -3.44 6.07 -4.69
N LYS A 203 -4.55 6.84 -4.66
CA LYS A 203 -5.84 6.39 -5.20
C LYS A 203 -5.75 6.21 -6.71
N SER A 204 -5.23 7.24 -7.40
CA SER A 204 -5.06 7.22 -8.86
C SER A 204 -4.13 6.08 -9.33
N VAL A 205 -3.02 5.85 -8.64
CA VAL A 205 -2.07 4.78 -8.98
C VAL A 205 -2.69 3.40 -8.78
N ALA A 206 -3.43 3.17 -7.69
CA ALA A 206 -4.13 1.91 -7.47
C ALA A 206 -5.21 1.64 -8.52
N GLU A 207 -5.96 2.67 -8.93
CA GLU A 207 -6.97 2.56 -9.99
C GLU A 207 -6.33 2.19 -11.33
N ARG A 208 -5.29 2.94 -11.75
CA ARG A 208 -4.54 2.67 -12.99
C ARG A 208 -3.90 1.29 -12.99
N PHE A 209 -3.38 0.83 -11.85
CA PHE A 209 -2.86 -0.54 -11.72
C PHE A 209 -3.94 -1.58 -12.00
N SER A 210 -5.10 -1.44 -11.35
CA SER A 210 -6.24 -2.35 -11.53
C SER A 210 -6.74 -2.35 -12.97
N GLU A 211 -6.83 -1.19 -13.61
CA GLU A 211 -7.24 -1.06 -15.01
C GLU A 211 -6.27 -1.77 -15.97
N LEU A 212 -4.97 -1.52 -15.85
CA LEU A 212 -3.96 -2.18 -16.68
C LEU A 212 -3.91 -3.69 -16.43
N ALA A 213 -4.02 -4.12 -15.17
CA ALA A 213 -4.06 -5.55 -14.82
C ALA A 213 -5.29 -6.24 -15.41
N ARG A 214 -6.46 -5.58 -15.41
CA ARG A 214 -7.67 -6.11 -16.05
C ARG A 214 -7.55 -6.15 -17.57
N ALA A 215 -6.94 -5.12 -18.18
CA ALA A 215 -6.70 -5.11 -19.63
C ALA A 215 -5.80 -6.26 -20.06
N GLU A 216 -4.74 -6.52 -19.28
CA GLU A 216 -3.78 -7.60 -19.57
C GLU A 216 -4.35 -8.99 -19.28
N PHE A 217 -4.97 -9.18 -18.12
CA PHE A 217 -5.34 -10.50 -17.60
C PHE A 217 -6.82 -10.87 -17.77
N GLY A 218 -7.70 -9.92 -18.08
CA GLY A 218 -9.13 -10.15 -18.23
C GLY A 218 -9.73 -10.84 -16.99
N ASN A 219 -10.45 -11.94 -17.21
CA ASN A 219 -11.14 -12.69 -16.16
C ASN A 219 -10.22 -13.36 -15.12
N TYR A 220 -8.90 -13.43 -15.36
CA TYR A 220 -7.96 -13.97 -14.38
C TYR A 220 -7.61 -12.96 -13.28
N PHE A 221 -7.86 -11.67 -13.49
CA PHE A 221 -7.70 -10.64 -12.48
C PHE A 221 -9.07 -10.21 -11.94
N PRO A 222 -9.24 -10.09 -10.61
CA PRO A 222 -10.53 -9.81 -10.04
C PRO A 222 -11.02 -8.39 -10.38
N SER A 223 -12.32 -8.26 -10.61
CA SER A 223 -13.01 -7.00 -10.87
C SER A 223 -13.27 -6.19 -9.59
N ILE A 224 -12.24 -6.00 -8.75
CA ILE A 224 -12.32 -5.23 -7.50
C ILE A 224 -12.03 -3.76 -7.81
N SER A 225 -13.02 -2.89 -7.67
CA SER A 225 -12.79 -1.44 -7.56
C SER A 225 -12.33 -1.12 -6.14
N PRO A 226 -11.23 -0.36 -5.95
CA PRO A 226 -10.91 0.16 -4.64
C PRO A 226 -12.10 0.94 -4.07
N GLU A 227 -12.57 0.58 -2.88
CA GLU A 227 -13.53 1.39 -2.14
C GLU A 227 -12.78 2.34 -1.24
N TRP A 228 -12.65 3.59 -1.68
CA TRP A 228 -12.12 4.66 -0.86
C TRP A 228 -13.24 5.12 0.07
N LYS A 229 -13.11 4.84 1.37
CA LYS A 229 -13.86 5.64 2.34
C LYS A 229 -13.32 7.06 2.24
N ASP A 230 -14.15 8.08 2.31
CA ASP A 230 -13.68 9.44 2.54
C ASP A 230 -13.85 9.75 4.02
#